data_AF-A0A2E4J9G6-F1
#
_entry.id   AF-A0A2E4J9G6-F1
#
_cell.length_a   1.000
_cell.length_b   1.000
_cell.length_c   1.000
_cell.angle_alpha   90.00
_cell.angle_beta   90.00
_cell.angle_gamma   90.00
#
_symmetry.space_group_name_H-M   'P 1'
#
loop_
_entity.id
_entity.type
_entity.pdbx_description
1 polymer ?
#
loop_
_entity_poly.entity_id
_entity_poly.type
_entity_poly.pdbx_seq_one_letter_code
_entity_poly.pdbx_strand_id
1 'polypeptide(L)'
;MGHATPMRSLVKTMTWRIIATTDTFLLTFLSATYMGEDLGITFDQATGLAATVAGLELVTKLALYYLHERGWARLNWGTEMQVHAN
;
A
#
# COMPACT_ATOMS: atom_id res chain seq x y z
N MET A 1 -13.27 -23.61 -15.72
CA MET A 1 -12.38 -22.48 -15.36
C MET A 1 -13.22 -21.43 -14.66
N GLY A 2 -13.21 -21.41 -13.31
CA GLY A 2 -14.00 -20.46 -12.53
C GLY A 2 -13.55 -19.04 -12.84
N HIS A 3 -14.42 -18.25 -13.47
CA HIS A 3 -14.14 -16.85 -13.76
C HIS A 3 -14.12 -16.12 -12.42
N ALA A 4 -12.96 -15.61 -12.01
CA ALA A 4 -12.89 -14.71 -10.87
C ALA A 4 -13.90 -13.58 -11.11
N THR A 5 -14.88 -13.43 -10.20
CA THR A 5 -15.93 -12.44 -10.37
C THR A 5 -15.30 -11.05 -10.57
N PRO A 6 -15.73 -10.26 -11.56
CA PRO A 6 -15.16 -8.93 -11.83
C PRO A 6 -15.18 -8.03 -10.59
N MET A 7 -16.14 -8.26 -9.69
CA MET A 7 -16.22 -7.64 -8.36
C MET A 7 -14.99 -7.89 -7.49
N ARG A 8 -14.41 -9.10 -7.47
CA ARG A 8 -13.22 -9.41 -6.68
C ARG A 8 -12.00 -8.63 -7.18
N SER A 9 -11.86 -8.49 -8.50
CA SER A 9 -10.78 -7.71 -9.11
C SER A 9 -10.89 -6.21 -8.78
N LEU A 10 -12.12 -5.67 -8.81
CA LEU A 10 -12.39 -4.27 -8.46
C LEU A 10 -12.08 -3.98 -6.99
N VAL A 11 -12.55 -4.82 -6.06
CA VAL A 11 -12.28 -4.65 -4.63
C VAL A 11 -10.78 -4.76 -4.36
N LYS A 12 -10.09 -5.76 -4.93
CA LYS A 12 -8.64 -5.91 -4.77
C LYS A 12 -7.88 -4.67 -5.29
N THR A 13 -8.33 -4.10 -6.40
CA THR A 13 -7.74 -2.87 -6.96
C THR A 13 -7.99 -1.66 -6.07
N MET A 14 -9.21 -1.51 -5.53
CA MET A 14 -9.58 -0.39 -4.67
C MET A 14 -8.85 -0.46 -3.32
N THR A 15 -8.76 -1.64 -2.71
CA THR A 15 -7.98 -1.86 -1.49
C THR A 15 -6.50 -1.51 -1.71
N TRP A 16 -5.92 -1.96 -2.83
CA TRP A 16 -4.54 -1.61 -3.17
C TRP A 16 -4.34 -0.10 -3.37
N ARG A 17 -5.27 0.57 -4.05
CA ARG A 17 -5.22 2.03 -4.28
C ARG A 17 -5.26 2.80 -2.97
N ILE A 18 -6.18 2.46 -2.07
CA ILE A 18 -6.32 3.14 -0.76
C ILE A 18 -5.04 2.97 0.06
N ILE A 19 -4.54 1.73 0.18
CA ILE A 19 -3.32 1.43 0.93
C ILE A 19 -2.13 2.21 0.36
N ALA A 20 -1.94 2.19 -0.96
CA ALA A 20 -0.83 2.89 -1.60
C ALA A 20 -0.91 4.41 -1.43
N THR A 21 -2.11 5.01 -1.51
CA THR A 21 -2.29 6.44 -1.30
C THR A 21 -2.06 6.85 0.15
N THR A 22 -2.53 6.05 1.11
CA THR A 22 -2.32 6.31 2.53
C THR A 22 -0.84 6.21 2.89
N ASP A 23 -0.13 5.24 2.33
CA ASP A 23 1.30 5.05 2.55
C ASP A 23 2.12 6.27 2.09
N THR A 24 1.94 6.71 0.84
CA THR A 24 2.63 7.88 0.31
C THR A 24 2.26 9.16 1.08
N PHE A 25 0.99 9.31 1.48
CA PHE A 25 0.56 10.43 2.30
C PHE A 25 1.26 10.42 3.67
N LEU A 26 1.28 9.28 4.38
CA LEU A 26 1.92 9.16 5.69
C LEU A 26 3.41 9.39 5.61
N LEU A 27 4.09 8.85 4.61
CA LEU A 27 5.52 9.08 4.42
C LEU A 27 5.85 10.53 4.12
N THR A 28 5.07 11.17 3.24
CA THR A 28 5.24 12.59 2.92
C THR A 28 4.93 13.47 4.13
N PHE A 29 3.82 13.20 4.83
CA PHE A 29 3.40 13.91 6.03
C PHE A 29 4.43 13.76 7.15
N LEU A 30 4.87 12.54 7.46
CA LEU A 30 5.88 12.28 8.49
C LEU A 30 7.21 12.98 8.14
N SER A 31 7.62 12.92 6.88
CA SER A 31 8.87 13.57 6.45
C SER A 31 8.75 15.10 6.51
N ALA A 32 7.61 15.68 6.12
CA ALA A 32 7.38 17.11 6.20
C ALA A 32 7.23 17.62 7.64
N THR A 33 6.53 16.86 8.50
CA THR A 33 6.27 17.22 9.90
C THR A 33 7.52 17.06 10.77
N TYR A 34 8.29 15.98 10.63
CA TYR A 34 9.42 15.70 11.51
C TYR A 34 10.76 16.22 10.97
N MET A 35 10.87 16.52 9.66
CA MET A 35 12.12 16.98 9.04
C MET A 35 12.03 18.40 8.45
N GLY A 36 10.85 19.04 8.46
CA GLY A 36 10.63 20.34 7.82
C GLY A 36 10.97 21.58 8.65
N GLU A 37 10.72 21.57 9.96
CA GLU A 37 10.82 22.78 10.80
C GLU A 37 12.07 22.85 11.70
N ASP A 38 12.58 21.72 12.20
CA ASP A 38 13.64 21.72 13.23
C ASP A 38 15.09 21.71 12.71
N LEU A 39 15.34 21.56 11.39
CA LEU A 39 16.68 21.22 10.88
C LEU A 39 17.41 22.25 10.00
N GLY A 40 16.84 23.43 9.68
CA GLY A 40 17.57 24.50 8.99
C GLY A 40 18.20 24.08 7.64
N ILE A 41 17.46 23.34 6.83
CA ILE A 41 17.97 22.53 5.71
C ILE A 41 18.16 23.39 4.44
N THR A 42 19.35 23.34 3.83
CA THR A 42 19.65 24.00 2.54
C THR A 42 19.31 23.06 1.37
N PHE A 43 19.09 23.60 0.16
CA PHE A 43 18.67 22.83 -1.04
C PHE A 43 19.48 21.56 -1.32
N ASP A 44 20.78 21.53 -0.98
CA ASP A 44 21.67 20.39 -1.15
C ASP A 44 21.32 19.18 -0.24
N GLN A 45 20.78 19.44 0.94
CA GLN A 45 20.35 18.43 1.91
C GLN A 45 18.92 17.92 1.64
N ALA A 46 18.12 18.65 0.84
CA ALA A 46 16.79 18.22 0.40
C ALA A 46 16.87 16.90 -0.41
N THR A 47 17.96 16.68 -1.12
CA THR A 47 18.23 15.45 -1.88
C THR A 47 18.37 14.22 -0.97
N GLY A 48 19.03 14.36 0.19
CA GLY A 48 19.17 13.28 1.17
C GLY A 48 17.85 12.95 1.88
N LEU A 49 17.05 13.99 2.17
CA LEU A 49 15.69 13.83 2.67
C LEU A 49 14.84 13.07 1.65
N ALA A 50 14.78 13.54 0.41
CA ALA A 50 14.01 12.93 -0.67
C ALA A 50 14.42 11.47 -0.91
N ALA A 51 15.72 11.16 -0.89
CA ALA A 51 16.21 9.78 -1.02
C ALA A 51 15.75 8.88 0.15
N THR A 52 15.71 9.41 1.37
CA THR A 52 15.22 8.69 2.55
C THR A 52 13.72 8.42 2.45
N VAL A 53 12.92 9.42 2.06
CA VAL A 53 11.48 9.27 1.84
C VAL A 53 11.21 8.23 0.74
N ALA A 54 11.92 8.34 -0.40
CA ALA A 54 11.78 7.39 -1.50
C ALA A 54 12.19 5.96 -1.11
N GLY A 55 13.24 5.81 -0.29
CA GLY A 55 13.65 4.53 0.25
C GLY A 55 12.59 3.92 1.19
N LEU A 56 12.04 4.72 2.10
CA LEU A 56 10.97 4.29 2.98
C LEU A 56 9.68 3.98 2.22
N GLU A 57 9.36 4.70 1.15
CA GLU A 57 8.24 4.41 0.26
C GLU A 57 8.37 3.05 -0.40
N LEU A 58 9.55 2.71 -0.91
CA LEU A 58 9.81 1.40 -1.48
C LEU A 58 9.64 0.28 -0.44
N VAL A 59 10.25 0.44 0.74
CA VAL A 59 10.18 -0.58 1.81
C VAL A 59 8.74 -0.74 2.33
N THR A 60 8.01 0.35 2.51
CA THR A 60 6.67 0.31 3.09
C THR A 60 5.65 -0.23 2.09
N LYS A 61 5.73 0.13 0.80
CA LYS A 61 4.92 -0.52 -0.25
C LYS A 61 5.16 -2.01 -0.36
N LEU A 62 6.42 -2.46 -0.22
CA LEU A 62 6.73 -3.90 -0.25
C LEU A 62 6.11 -4.62 0.96
N ALA A 63 6.23 -4.05 2.16
CA ALA A 63 5.63 -4.60 3.37
C ALA A 63 4.09 -4.63 3.28
N LEU A 64 3.47 -3.55 2.81
CA LEU A 64 2.02 -3.43 2.64
C LEU A 64 1.49 -4.37 1.56
N TYR A 65 2.21 -4.55 0.45
CA TYR A 65 1.85 -5.52 -0.58
C TYR A 65 1.85 -6.95 -0.03
N TYR A 66 2.89 -7.30 0.73
CA TYR A 66 2.98 -8.61 1.37
C TYR A 66 1.82 -8.83 2.36
N LEU A 67 1.51 -7.85 3.21
CA LEU A 67 0.39 -7.92 4.15
C LEU A 67 -0.96 -7.96 3.45
N HIS A 68 -1.13 -7.21 2.36
CA HIS A 68 -2.35 -7.21 1.56
C HIS A 68 -2.59 -8.59 0.93
N GLU A 69 -1.59 -9.19 0.29
CA GLU A 69 -1.70 -10.52 -0.29
C GLU A 69 -1.93 -11.59 0.80
N ARG A 70 -1.29 -11.45 1.97
CA ARG A 70 -1.50 -12.34 3.12
C ARG A 70 -2.89 -12.20 3.74
N GLY A 71 -3.43 -10.98 3.78
CA GLY A 71 -4.81 -10.69 4.20
C GLY A 71 -5.82 -11.31 3.24
N TRP A 72 -5.61 -11.15 1.94
CA TRP A 72 -6.41 -11.82 0.90
C TRP A 72 -6.31 -13.35 0.95
N ALA A 73 -5.15 -13.91 1.30
CA ALA A 73 -4.98 -15.35 1.46
C ALA A 73 -5.68 -15.91 2.72
N ARG A 74 -5.91 -15.08 3.75
CA ARG A 74 -6.65 -15.45 4.97
C ARG A 74 -8.16 -15.22 4.86
N LEU A 75 -8.57 -14.30 4.01
CA LEU A 75 -9.97 -14.07 3.68
C LEU A 75 -10.42 -15.18 2.72
N ASN A 76 -11.18 -16.17 3.21
CA ASN A 76 -11.93 -17.16 2.40
C ASN A 76 -13.09 -16.50 1.62
N TRP A 77 -12.85 -15.32 1.04
CA TRP A 77 -13.85 -14.56 0.31
C TRP A 77 -13.84 -14.98 -1.16
N GLY A 78 -14.93 -15.64 -1.58
CA GLY A 78 -15.09 -16.17 -2.93
C GLY A 78 -14.87 -17.69 -3.05
N THR A 79 -14.67 -18.42 -1.95
CA THR A 79 -15.03 -19.84 -1.91
C THR A 79 -16.55 -19.90 -1.76
N GLU A 80 -17.26 -19.38 -2.75
CA GLU A 80 -18.66 -19.74 -2.89
C GLU A 80 -18.64 -21.25 -3.03
N MET A 81 -19.19 -21.90 -2.02
CA MET A 81 -19.61 -23.28 -2.13
C MET A 81 -20.35 -23.39 -3.47
N GLN A 82 -19.70 -23.95 -4.50
CA GLN A 82 -20.40 -24.77 -5.48
C GLN A 82 -20.84 -26.07 -4.77
N VAL A 83 -21.48 -25.94 -3.61
CA VAL A 83 -22.44 -26.92 -3.13
C VAL A 83 -23.72 -26.47 -3.78
N HIS A 84 -23.94 -26.93 -5.00
CA HIS A 84 -25.19 -27.43 -5.57
C HIS A 84 -24.91 -27.76 -7.04
N ALA A 85 -24.15 -28.84 -7.21
CA ALA A 85 -24.36 -29.74 -8.34
C ALA A 85 -25.47 -30.71 -7.91
N ASN A 86 -26.70 -30.44 -8.36
CA ASN A 86 -27.72 -31.38 -8.85
C ASN A 86 -29.07 -30.68 -8.96
#